data_AF-A0A7H4P6L7-F1
#
_entry.id   AF-A0A7H4P6L7-F1
#
_cell.length_a   1.000
_cell.length_b   1.000
_cell.length_c   1.000
_cell.angle_alpha   90.00
_cell.angle_beta   90.00
_cell.angle_gamma   90.00
#
_symmetry.space_group_name_H-M   'P 1'
#
loop_
_entity.id
_entity.type
_entity.pdbx_description
1 polymer ?
#
loop_
_entity_poly.entity_id
_entity_poly.type
_entity_poly.pdbx_seq_one_letter_code
_entity_poly.pdbx_strand_id
1 'polypeptide(L)'
;MPENHFAHLYDWQGLAGYNAFMLGGVNRQHYYKSLGVMAMTELLDPPQYQKLVTGCRRIGLSDRDVHYYSEHIEVDIGHADGWLNNVIVPIGNKNPAALEEVYSGAALRLQTCCDYYDCLLEALRTLAGRESESTAL
;
A
#
# COMPACT_ATOMS: atom_id res chain seq x y z
N MET A 1 17.99 -4.97 13.29
CA MET A 1 16.79 -4.70 14.10
C MET A 1 16.02 -6.01 14.30
N PRO A 2 16.38 -6.85 15.28
CA PRO A 2 15.67 -8.11 15.55
C PRO A 2 14.36 -7.93 16.33
N GLU A 3 14.17 -6.80 17.01
CA GLU A 3 13.07 -6.60 17.98
C GLU A 3 11.82 -5.90 17.40
N ASN A 4 11.88 -5.33 16.20
CA ASN A 4 10.75 -4.63 15.56
C ASN A 4 10.00 -5.53 14.58
N HIS A 5 9.58 -6.73 15.02
CA HIS A 5 8.91 -7.70 14.16
C HIS A 5 7.40 -7.76 14.40
N PHE A 6 6.67 -6.77 13.87
CA PHE A 6 5.23 -6.64 14.03
C PHE A 6 4.40 -7.46 13.05
N ALA A 7 5.02 -8.35 12.25
CA ALA A 7 4.28 -9.14 11.26
C ALA A 7 3.19 -10.03 11.89
N HIS A 8 3.38 -10.43 13.15
CA HIS A 8 2.40 -11.20 13.93
C HIS A 8 1.13 -10.39 14.27
N LEU A 9 1.14 -9.07 14.10
CA LEU A 9 -0.03 -8.21 14.25
C LEU A 9 -0.90 -8.17 12.98
N TYR A 10 -0.40 -8.67 11.85
CA TYR A 10 -1.15 -8.70 10.61
C TYR A 10 -1.89 -10.04 10.45
N ASP A 11 -3.15 -9.95 10.03
CA ASP A 11 -3.85 -11.08 9.42
C ASP A 11 -3.41 -11.22 7.94
N TRP A 12 -3.92 -12.23 7.25
CA TRP A 12 -3.52 -12.58 5.89
C TRP A 12 -3.66 -11.40 4.91
N GLN A 13 -4.59 -10.46 5.12
CA GLN A 13 -4.78 -9.28 4.28
C GLN A 13 -3.56 -8.35 4.32
N GLY A 14 -3.00 -8.13 5.52
CA GLY A 14 -1.77 -7.36 5.67
C GLY A 14 -0.58 -8.08 5.04
N LEU A 15 -0.48 -9.40 5.25
CA LEU A 15 0.57 -10.23 4.67
C LEU A 15 0.47 -10.34 3.13
N ALA A 16 -0.74 -10.29 2.57
CA ALA A 16 -0.98 -10.39 1.13
C ALA A 16 -0.34 -9.22 0.37
N GLY A 17 -0.39 -8.01 0.94
CA GLY A 17 0.30 -6.84 0.39
C GLY A 17 1.80 -7.08 0.27
N TYR A 18 2.47 -7.53 1.34
CA TYR A 18 3.90 -7.87 1.31
C TYR A 18 4.20 -9.00 0.31
N ASN A 19 3.37 -10.04 0.30
CA ASN A 19 3.54 -11.17 -0.61
C ASN A 19 3.44 -10.77 -2.08
N ALA A 20 2.65 -9.74 -2.42
CA ALA A 20 2.59 -9.22 -3.78
C ALA A 20 3.95 -8.65 -4.26
N PHE A 21 4.70 -7.97 -3.38
CA PHE A 21 6.06 -7.53 -3.70
C PHE A 21 7.03 -8.71 -3.78
N MET A 22 6.95 -9.64 -2.82
CA MET A 22 7.84 -10.79 -2.77
C MET A 22 7.67 -11.71 -3.98
N LEU A 23 6.45 -11.87 -4.50
CA LEU A 23 6.18 -12.62 -5.73
C LEU A 23 7.11 -12.20 -6.86
N GLY A 24 7.25 -10.90 -7.09
CA GLY A 24 8.15 -10.33 -8.09
C GLY A 24 9.62 -10.28 -7.65
N GLY A 25 9.86 -9.90 -6.40
CA GLY A 25 11.20 -9.68 -5.85
C GLY A 25 12.08 -10.93 -5.82
N VAL A 26 11.49 -12.11 -5.63
CA VAL A 26 12.24 -13.38 -5.60
C VAL A 26 12.05 -14.26 -6.84
N ASN A 27 11.11 -13.93 -7.74
CA ASN A 27 10.86 -14.71 -8.96
C ASN A 27 10.88 -13.83 -10.22
N ARG A 28 12.00 -13.86 -10.96
CA ARG A 28 12.18 -13.07 -12.19
C ARG A 28 11.14 -13.33 -13.28
N GLN A 29 10.49 -14.50 -13.29
CA GLN A 29 9.40 -14.80 -14.21
C GLN A 29 8.19 -13.85 -14.05
N HIS A 30 8.05 -13.22 -12.88
CA HIS A 30 6.99 -12.25 -12.60
C HIS A 30 7.45 -10.80 -12.76
N TYR A 31 8.50 -10.55 -13.55
CA TYR A 31 9.07 -9.22 -13.76
C TYR A 31 8.00 -8.18 -14.14
N TYR A 32 7.25 -8.40 -15.22
CA TYR A 32 6.24 -7.42 -15.66
C TYR A 32 5.11 -7.23 -14.64
N LYS A 33 4.70 -8.31 -13.98
CA LYS A 33 3.75 -8.26 -12.86
C LYS A 33 4.27 -7.39 -11.70
N SER A 34 5.55 -7.52 -11.36
CA SER A 34 6.17 -6.70 -10.32
C SER A 34 6.17 -5.20 -10.65
N LEU A 35 6.31 -4.83 -11.93
CA LEU A 35 6.23 -3.43 -12.36
C LEU A 35 4.83 -2.85 -12.16
N GLY A 36 3.79 -3.64 -12.41
CA GLY A 36 2.41 -3.26 -12.11
C GLY A 36 2.18 -3.03 -10.62
N VAL A 37 2.71 -3.92 -9.76
CA VAL A 37 2.64 -3.79 -8.30
C VAL A 37 3.33 -2.52 -7.82
N MET A 38 4.55 -2.25 -8.33
CA MET A 38 5.31 -1.05 -7.97
C MET A 38 4.62 0.23 -8.44
N ALA A 39 4.22 0.28 -9.72
CA ALA A 39 3.56 1.46 -10.27
C ALA A 39 2.31 1.85 -9.47
N MET A 40 1.45 0.89 -9.12
CA MET A 40 0.25 1.21 -8.33
C MET A 40 0.57 1.60 -6.89
N THR A 41 1.68 1.14 -6.31
CA THR A 41 2.07 1.55 -4.96
C THR A 41 2.34 3.06 -4.93
N GLU A 42 3.17 3.54 -5.86
CA GLU A 42 3.57 4.94 -5.96
C GLU A 42 2.38 5.86 -6.28
N LEU A 43 1.41 5.37 -7.06
CA LEU A 43 0.17 6.10 -7.36
C LEU A 43 -0.78 6.19 -6.16
N LEU A 44 -0.81 5.15 -5.31
CA LEU A 44 -1.79 5.04 -4.21
C LEU A 44 -1.29 5.67 -2.92
N ASP A 45 0.02 5.66 -2.69
CA ASP A 45 0.62 6.02 -1.42
C ASP A 45 0.35 7.49 -1.01
N PRO A 46 0.55 8.51 -1.87
CA PRO A 46 0.32 9.91 -1.48
C PRO A 46 -1.06 10.22 -0.88
N PRO A 47 -2.20 9.91 -1.54
CA PRO A 47 -3.51 10.22 -0.96
C PRO A 47 -3.82 9.42 0.31
N GLN A 48 -3.23 8.24 0.51
CA GLN A 48 -3.44 7.47 1.75
C GLN A 48 -2.56 7.97 2.88
N TYR A 49 -1.30 8.31 2.62
CA TYR A 49 -0.41 8.93 3.58
C TYR A 49 -0.93 10.29 4.04
N GLN A 50 -1.53 11.09 3.16
CA GLN A 50 -2.18 12.34 3.57
C GLN A 50 -3.30 12.11 4.60
N LYS A 51 -4.13 11.07 4.42
CA LYS A 51 -5.18 10.72 5.39
C LYS A 51 -4.58 10.23 6.70
N LEU A 52 -3.55 9.38 6.64
CA LEU A 52 -2.84 8.87 7.81
C LEU A 52 -2.24 10.01 8.63
N VAL A 53 -1.43 10.87 8.01
CA VAL A 53 -0.80 12.04 8.65
C VAL A 53 -1.84 12.95 9.29
N THR A 54 -2.95 13.21 8.59
CA THR A 54 -4.06 14.03 9.11
C THR A 54 -4.72 13.40 10.34
N GLY A 55 -4.93 12.07 10.32
CA GLY A 55 -5.46 11.31 11.45
C GLY A 55 -4.51 11.32 12.65
N CYS A 56 -3.23 11.07 12.41
CA CYS A 56 -2.20 11.04 13.45
C CYS A 56 -2.07 12.40 14.17
N ARG A 57 -2.00 13.50 13.42
CA ARG A 57 -1.95 14.85 14.01
C ARG A 57 -3.19 15.17 14.85
N ARG A 58 -4.36 14.68 14.46
CA ARG A 58 -5.61 14.86 15.21
C ARG A 58 -5.55 14.25 16.62
N ILE A 59 -4.82 13.15 16.78
CA ILE A 59 -4.67 12.46 18.07
C ILE A 59 -3.38 12.85 18.82
N GLY A 60 -2.69 13.90 18.37
CA GLY A 60 -1.54 14.47 19.06
C GLY A 60 -0.18 13.86 18.73
N LEU A 61 -0.06 13.04 17.67
CA LEU A 61 1.24 12.59 17.16
C LEU A 61 2.00 13.76 16.54
N SER A 62 3.32 13.79 16.76
CA SER A 62 4.21 14.88 16.34
C SER A 62 4.66 14.74 14.89
N ASP A 63 5.20 15.82 14.32
CA ASP A 63 5.80 15.78 12.96
C ASP A 63 6.96 14.78 12.86
N ARG A 64 7.66 14.51 13.97
CA ARG A 64 8.68 13.46 14.02
C ARG A 64 8.06 12.07 13.82
N ASP A 65 6.90 11.81 14.43
CA ASP A 65 6.25 10.49 14.38
C ASP A 65 5.69 10.19 12.98
N VAL A 66 5.31 11.24 12.24
CA VAL A 66 4.74 11.13 10.89
C VAL A 66 5.71 11.55 9.78
N HIS A 67 6.98 11.77 10.10
CA HIS A 67 7.96 12.37 9.17
C HIS A 67 8.09 11.55 7.88
N TYR A 68 8.26 10.23 8.01
CA TYR A 68 8.35 9.30 6.89
C TYR A 68 7.18 9.47 5.91
N TYR A 69 5.96 9.39 6.42
CA TYR A 69 4.75 9.50 5.59
C TYR A 69 4.58 10.90 5.00
N SER A 70 4.96 11.94 5.74
CA SER A 70 4.85 13.32 5.27
C SER A 70 5.77 13.60 4.10
N GLU A 71 7.00 13.08 4.13
CA GLU A 71 7.96 13.18 3.02
C GLU A 71 7.44 12.47 1.76
N HIS A 72 6.89 11.27 1.92
CA HIS A 72 6.44 10.44 0.79
C HIS A 72 5.17 10.97 0.10
N ILE A 73 4.37 11.84 0.75
CA ILE A 73 3.24 12.52 0.09
C ILE A 73 3.71 13.34 -1.12
N GLU A 74 4.85 14.01 -1.01
CA GLU A 74 5.37 14.86 -2.10
C GLU A 74 6.26 14.07 -3.05
N VAL A 75 7.16 13.24 -2.50
CA VAL A 75 8.16 12.50 -3.26
C VAL A 75 7.51 11.52 -4.25
N ASP A 76 6.49 10.78 -3.80
CA ASP A 76 5.93 9.70 -4.60
C ASP A 76 5.06 10.20 -5.77
N ILE A 77 4.67 11.49 -5.78
CA ILE A 77 4.03 12.10 -6.96
C ILE A 77 4.99 12.07 -8.17
N GLY A 78 6.27 12.40 -7.94
CA GLY A 78 7.30 12.34 -8.98
C GLY A 78 7.63 10.89 -9.37
N HIS A 79 7.65 9.98 -8.41
CA HIS A 79 7.84 8.55 -8.68
C HIS A 79 6.70 7.96 -9.50
N ALA A 80 5.45 8.28 -9.18
CA ALA A 80 4.27 7.82 -9.92
C ALA A 80 4.34 8.25 -11.39
N ASP A 81 4.64 9.52 -11.66
CA ASP A 81 4.86 10.02 -13.03
C ASP A 81 6.01 9.26 -13.72
N GLY A 82 7.13 9.08 -13.01
CA GLY A 82 8.29 8.34 -13.52
C GLY A 82 7.97 6.89 -13.87
N TRP A 83 7.23 6.18 -13.03
CA TRP A 83 6.79 4.81 -13.29
C TRP A 83 5.92 4.73 -14.54
N LEU A 84 4.93 5.62 -14.69
CA LEU A 84 4.05 5.60 -15.84
C LEU A 84 4.80 5.96 -17.13
N ASN A 85 5.47 7.11 -17.15
CA ASN A 85 6.02 7.70 -18.37
C ASN A 85 7.38 7.13 -18.77
N ASN A 86 8.19 6.70 -17.79
CA ASN A 86 9.56 6.24 -18.04
C ASN A 86 9.73 4.72 -17.90
N VAL A 87 8.73 3.99 -17.38
CA VAL A 87 8.78 2.52 -17.27
C VAL A 87 7.63 1.86 -18.02
N ILE A 88 6.37 2.10 -17.62
CA ILE A 88 5.22 1.37 -18.16
C ILE A 88 4.95 1.72 -19.62
N VAL A 89 4.88 3.00 -19.98
CA VAL A 89 4.66 3.45 -21.37
C VAL A 89 5.75 2.94 -22.32
N PRO A 90 7.05 3.08 -22.02
CA PRO A 90 8.12 2.53 -22.86
C PRO A 90 8.05 1.01 -23.03
N ILE A 91 7.70 0.27 -21.97
CA ILE A 91 7.51 -1.18 -22.05
C ILE A 91 6.33 -1.51 -22.96
N GLY A 92 5.20 -0.83 -22.80
CA GLY A 92 4.01 -1.02 -23.63
C GLY A 92 4.29 -0.75 -25.11
N ASN A 93 5.06 0.30 -25.42
CA ASN A 93 5.45 0.63 -26.80
C ASN A 93 6.38 -0.43 -27.41
N LYS A 94 7.29 -1.01 -26.62
CA LYS A 94 8.27 -2.01 -27.09
C LYS A 94 7.71 -3.43 -27.15
N ASN A 95 6.89 -3.80 -26.18
CA ASN A 95 6.30 -5.12 -26.03
C ASN A 95 4.87 -5.01 -25.48
N PRO A 96 3.86 -4.76 -26.34
CA PRO A 96 2.47 -4.60 -25.90
C PRO A 96 1.92 -5.79 -25.12
N ALA A 97 2.36 -7.01 -25.45
CA ALA A 97 1.92 -8.23 -24.74
C ALA A 97 2.36 -8.25 -23.26
N ALA A 98 3.42 -7.53 -22.89
CA ALA A 98 3.84 -7.41 -21.48
C ALA A 98 2.82 -6.65 -20.61
N LEU A 99 1.98 -5.79 -21.21
CA LEU A 99 1.02 -4.98 -20.46
C LEU A 99 -0.04 -5.83 -19.76
N GLU A 100 -0.36 -7.03 -20.27
CA GLU A 100 -1.29 -7.94 -19.59
C GLU A 100 -0.79 -8.32 -18.19
N GLU A 101 0.49 -8.68 -18.06
CA GLU A 101 1.10 -9.00 -16.77
C GLU A 101 1.25 -7.75 -15.89
N VAL A 102 1.57 -6.58 -16.48
CA VAL A 102 1.58 -5.30 -15.76
C VAL A 102 0.21 -5.00 -15.16
N TYR A 103 -0.87 -5.09 -15.95
CA TYR A 103 -2.22 -4.86 -15.45
C TYR A 103 -2.63 -5.87 -14.39
N SER A 104 -2.22 -7.13 -14.54
CA SER A 104 -2.44 -8.15 -13.52
C SER A 104 -1.74 -7.80 -12.19
N GLY A 105 -0.51 -7.27 -12.25
CA GLY A 105 0.20 -6.79 -11.07
C GLY A 105 -0.43 -5.56 -10.43
N ALA A 106 -0.89 -4.61 -11.24
CA ALA A 106 -1.60 -3.43 -10.79
C ALA A 106 -2.90 -3.80 -10.05
N ALA A 107 -3.71 -4.68 -10.65
CA ALA A 107 -4.93 -5.19 -10.06
C ALA A 107 -4.65 -5.95 -8.74
N LEU A 108 -3.60 -6.77 -8.71
CA LEU A 108 -3.17 -7.47 -7.49
C LEU A 108 -2.85 -6.47 -6.36
N ARG A 109 -2.09 -5.41 -6.66
CA ARG A 109 -1.75 -4.37 -5.66
C ARG A 109 -2.99 -3.63 -5.17
N LEU A 110 -3.90 -3.25 -6.06
CA LEU A 110 -5.15 -2.60 -5.71
C LEU A 110 -6.03 -3.49 -4.81
N GLN A 111 -6.19 -4.77 -5.17
CA GLN A 111 -7.01 -5.71 -4.42
C GLN A 111 -6.44 -5.95 -3.01
N THR A 112 -5.14 -6.24 -2.90
CA THR A 112 -4.49 -6.41 -1.59
C THR A 112 -4.60 -5.16 -0.70
N CYS A 113 -4.54 -3.97 -1.29
CA CYS A 113 -4.83 -2.71 -0.59
C CYS A 113 -6.28 -2.66 -0.08
N CYS A 114 -7.24 -2.98 -0.94
CA CYS A 114 -8.67 -2.99 -0.59
C CYS A 114 -8.92 -3.95 0.57
N ASP A 115 -8.47 -5.20 0.45
CA ASP A 115 -8.65 -6.24 1.46
C ASP A 115 -8.06 -5.81 2.81
N TYR A 116 -6.88 -5.16 2.80
CA TYR A 116 -6.25 -4.66 4.01
C TYR A 116 -7.04 -3.52 4.66
N TYR A 117 -7.47 -2.53 3.88
CA TYR A 117 -8.24 -1.40 4.42
C TYR A 117 -9.63 -1.81 4.90
N ASP A 118 -10.30 -2.73 4.20
CA ASP A 118 -11.58 -3.29 4.63
C ASP A 118 -11.41 -4.06 5.95
N CYS A 119 -10.37 -4.88 6.07
CA CYS A 119 -10.03 -5.58 7.32
C CYS A 119 -9.80 -4.59 8.48
N LEU A 120 -9.02 -3.52 8.26
CA LEU A 120 -8.80 -2.49 9.27
C LEU A 120 -10.08 -1.76 9.66
N LEU A 121 -10.94 -1.45 8.68
CA LEU A 121 -12.21 -0.78 8.93
C LEU A 121 -13.14 -1.65 9.80
N GLU A 122 -13.25 -2.94 9.51
CA GLU A 122 -14.05 -3.87 10.32
C GLU A 122 -13.49 -4.04 11.73
N ALA A 123 -12.16 -4.07 11.88
CA ALA A 123 -11.53 -4.09 13.21
C ALA A 123 -11.89 -2.83 14.01
N LEU A 124 -11.83 -1.64 13.39
CA LEU A 124 -12.21 -0.38 14.05
C LEU A 124 -13.70 -0.33 14.42
N ARG A 125 -14.59 -0.78 13.53
CA ARG A 125 -16.04 -0.88 13.79
C ARG A 125 -16.33 -1.79 14.99
N THR A 126 -15.64 -2.92 15.06
CA THR A 126 -15.76 -3.87 16.17
C THR A 126 -15.34 -3.24 17.50
N LEU A 127 -14.23 -2.50 17.51
CA LEU A 127 -13.77 -1.79 18.72
C LEU A 127 -14.76 -0.72 19.18
N ALA A 128 -15.26 0.10 18.27
CA ALA A 128 -16.25 1.14 18.58
C ALA A 128 -17.57 0.58 19.13
N GLY A 129 -18.03 -0.57 18.60
CA GLY A 129 -19.21 -1.28 19.11
C GLY A 129 -19.03 -1.73 20.55
N ARG A 130 -17.86 -2.30 20.89
CA ARG A 130 -17.53 -2.76 22.25
C ARG A 130 -17.46 -1.61 23.26
N GLU A 131 -16.91 -0.47 22.87
CA GLU A 131 -16.89 0.72 23.73
C GLU A 131 -18.31 1.23 24.03
N SER A 132 -19.17 1.27 23.00
CA SER A 132 -20.56 1.70 23.13
C SER A 132 -21.36 0.82 24.09
N GLU A 133 -21.20 -0.51 24.01
CA GLU A 133 -21.81 -1.46 24.94
C GLU A 133 -21.26 -1.31 26.37
N SER A 134 -19.95 -1.07 26.53
CA SER A 134 -19.34 -0.86 27.84
C SER A 134 -19.77 0.42 28.54
N THR A 135 -20.14 1.47 27.78
CA THR A 135 -20.68 2.72 28.34
C THR A 135 -22.18 2.70 28.60
N ALA A 136 -22.90 1.68 28.11
CA ALA A 136 -24.34 1.53 28.28
C ALA A 136 -24.75 0.71 29.53
N LEU A 137 -23.77 0.15 30.25
CA LEU A 137 -23.90 -0.58 31.52
C LEU A 137 -23.47 0.29 32.71
#